data_AF-A0A0D7CPL0-F1
#
_entry.id   AF-A0A0D7CPL0-F1
#
_cell.length_a   1.000
_cell.length_b   1.000
_cell.length_c   1.000
_cell.angle_alpha   90.00
_cell.angle_beta   90.00
_cell.angle_gamma   90.00
#
_symmetry.space_group_name_H-M   'P 1'
#
loop_
_entity.id
_entity.type
_entity.pdbx_description
1 polymer ?
#
loop_
_entity_poly.entity_id
_entity_poly.type
_entity_poly.pdbx_seq_one_letter_code
_entity_poly.pdbx_strand_id
1 'polypeptide(L)'
;MRFFRTADGAPVGADRYEQLLHLLGQFTPVIEALPPDAALADVRGALRYFDRDAEGIAELIRLRALAWYGVWCTIGIGANPLLARMAARTASPGEIRAVPADTASVTSFLARRPASALYGVGPATARTLGAYGLDTVERIAAAPPATLQRILGAKTGRAVYERARGIDPTPVTPNAAARSTGAEHRFPHDELDPRRRRQALLSLADDLGARLRASGQAARALTLTVRYADRSTTTRTRRLEAPTAHGPALTEAAYALHAALGLQRARVRSVALRAEDLCRAERAARQLSFDPVADKAYRIEAAVDRARARFGTGAVRPAAKPGGKATR
;
A
#
# COMPACT_ATOMS: atom_id res chain seq x y z
N MET A 1 -9.54 -2.45 9.81
CA MET A 1 -10.02 -3.72 9.23
C MET A 1 -8.97 -4.26 8.28
N ARG A 2 -8.80 -5.59 8.21
CA ARG A 2 -7.96 -6.28 7.22
C ARG A 2 -8.79 -7.37 6.55
N PHE A 3 -8.64 -7.51 5.24
CA PHE A 3 -9.41 -8.38 4.36
C PHE A 3 -8.52 -9.47 3.78
N PHE A 4 -9.01 -10.70 3.69
CA PHE A 4 -8.26 -11.82 3.12
C PHE A 4 -9.20 -12.88 2.54
N ARG A 5 -8.75 -13.54 1.48
CA ARG A 5 -9.56 -14.45 0.65
C ARG A 5 -9.81 -15.81 1.30
N THR A 6 -8.87 -16.31 2.09
CA THR A 6 -8.96 -17.59 2.82
C THR A 6 -8.60 -17.35 4.27
N ALA A 7 -9.10 -18.16 5.20
CA ALA A 7 -8.75 -18.07 6.63
C ALA A 7 -7.22 -18.07 6.87
N ASP A 8 -6.45 -18.66 5.95
CA ASP A 8 -4.98 -18.70 5.93
C ASP A 8 -4.29 -17.37 5.53
N GLY A 9 -5.07 -16.33 5.19
CA GLY A 9 -4.56 -14.97 4.94
C GLY A 9 -4.16 -14.65 3.50
N ALA A 10 -4.67 -15.37 2.49
CA ALA A 10 -4.38 -15.05 1.09
C ALA A 10 -4.87 -13.63 0.72
N PRO A 11 -4.08 -12.82 0.01
CA PRO A 11 -4.43 -11.43 -0.28
C PRO A 11 -5.65 -11.32 -1.20
N VAL A 12 -6.41 -10.24 -1.01
CA VAL A 12 -7.57 -9.90 -1.84
C VAL A 12 -7.10 -9.24 -3.14
N GLY A 13 -7.75 -9.56 -4.27
CA GLY A 13 -7.48 -8.89 -5.56
C GLY A 13 -8.01 -7.46 -5.57
N ALA A 14 -7.47 -6.60 -6.44
CA ALA A 14 -7.82 -5.18 -6.50
C ALA A 14 -9.33 -4.93 -6.66
N ASP A 15 -9.98 -5.65 -7.58
CA ASP A 15 -11.42 -5.49 -7.85
C ASP A 15 -12.28 -5.82 -6.62
N ARG A 16 -11.93 -6.91 -5.91
CA ARG A 16 -12.62 -7.29 -4.67
C ARG A 16 -12.36 -6.30 -3.55
N TYR A 17 -11.17 -5.71 -3.48
CA TYR A 17 -10.85 -4.67 -2.50
C TYR A 17 -11.69 -3.41 -2.74
N GLU A 18 -11.91 -2.98 -3.99
CA GLU A 18 -12.82 -1.87 -4.28
C GLU A 18 -14.28 -2.18 -3.91
N GLN A 19 -14.75 -3.40 -4.18
CA GLN A 19 -16.09 -3.85 -3.77
C GLN A 19 -16.26 -3.84 -2.25
N LEU A 20 -15.24 -4.23 -1.50
CA LEU A 20 -15.25 -4.19 -0.03
C LEU A 20 -15.26 -2.76 0.49
N LEU A 21 -14.55 -1.82 -0.12
CA LEU A 21 -14.64 -0.41 0.22
C LEU A 21 -16.04 0.15 -0.06
N HIS A 22 -16.69 -0.28 -1.15
CA HIS A 22 -18.09 0.07 -1.42
C HIS A 22 -19.04 -0.51 -0.36
N LEU A 23 -18.83 -1.75 0.08
CA LEU A 23 -19.56 -2.37 1.19
C LEU A 23 -19.42 -1.53 2.46
N LEU A 24 -18.20 -1.11 2.83
CA LEU A 24 -17.99 -0.22 3.98
C LEU A 24 -18.76 1.10 3.82
N GLY A 25 -18.82 1.63 2.59
CA GLY A 25 -19.53 2.86 2.26
C GLY A 25 -21.03 2.81 2.55
N GLN A 26 -21.62 1.63 2.65
CA GLN A 26 -23.01 1.44 3.07
C GLN A 26 -23.22 1.68 4.56
N PHE A 27 -22.15 1.66 5.36
CA PHE A 27 -22.20 1.90 6.81
C PHE A 27 -21.75 3.31 7.18
N THR A 28 -20.68 3.80 6.56
CA THR A 28 -20.15 5.13 6.83
C THR A 28 -19.47 5.73 5.60
N PRO A 29 -19.63 7.03 5.33
CA PRO A 29 -18.87 7.71 4.28
C PRO A 29 -17.41 7.98 4.68
N VAL A 30 -17.07 7.84 5.98
CA VAL A 30 -15.75 8.21 6.50
C VAL A 30 -14.80 7.01 6.47
N ILE A 31 -14.24 6.73 5.29
CA ILE A 31 -13.39 5.55 5.03
C ILE A 31 -12.03 5.93 4.48
N GLU A 32 -10.97 5.55 5.18
CA GLU A 32 -9.59 5.62 4.70
C GLU A 32 -9.17 4.23 4.19
N ALA A 33 -9.05 4.10 2.87
CA ALA A 33 -8.49 2.94 2.21
C ALA A 33 -6.99 2.80 2.53
N LEU A 34 -6.58 1.59 2.93
CA LEU A 34 -5.21 1.20 3.25
C LEU A 34 -4.82 -0.04 2.41
N PRO A 35 -4.55 0.13 1.11
CA PRO A 35 -4.21 -0.99 0.24
C PRO A 35 -2.97 -1.75 0.72
N PRO A 36 -2.84 -3.04 0.35
CA PRO A 36 -3.68 -3.75 -0.61
C PRO A 36 -4.97 -4.34 -0.01
N ASP A 37 -5.04 -4.46 1.31
CA ASP A 37 -5.96 -5.38 1.98
C ASP A 37 -6.61 -4.79 3.24
N ALA A 38 -6.44 -3.50 3.54
CA ALA A 38 -6.92 -2.93 4.80
C ALA A 38 -7.71 -1.64 4.59
N ALA A 39 -8.54 -1.29 5.57
CA ALA A 39 -9.23 -0.01 5.60
C ALA A 39 -9.46 0.44 7.05
N LEU A 40 -9.59 1.74 7.24
CA LEU A 40 -10.16 2.33 8.45
C LEU A 40 -11.51 2.93 8.11
N ALA A 41 -12.47 2.76 9.01
CA ALA A 41 -13.80 3.32 8.89
C ALA A 41 -14.18 3.95 10.23
N ASP A 42 -14.63 5.20 10.20
CA ASP A 42 -15.19 5.85 11.39
C ASP A 42 -16.70 5.62 11.42
N VAL A 43 -17.16 4.79 12.34
CA VAL A 43 -18.56 4.38 12.46
C VAL A 43 -19.34 5.19 13.48
N ARG A 44 -18.75 6.23 14.11
CA ARG A 44 -19.42 7.02 15.17
C ARG A 44 -20.77 7.58 14.71
N GLY A 45 -20.84 8.09 13.48
CA GLY A 45 -22.09 8.58 12.89
C GLY A 45 -23.09 7.49 12.50
N ALA A 46 -22.65 6.23 12.39
CA ALA A 46 -23.45 5.10 11.97
C ALA A 46 -24.16 4.40 13.15
N LEU A 47 -23.59 4.46 14.37
CA LEU A 47 -24.08 3.73 15.55
C LEU A 47 -25.58 3.94 15.79
N ARG A 48 -26.03 5.20 15.80
CA ARG A 48 -27.45 5.55 16.02
C ARG A 48 -28.35 5.14 14.86
N TYR A 49 -27.86 5.22 13.63
CA TYR A 49 -28.66 4.86 12.44
C TYR A 49 -28.92 3.36 12.37
N PHE A 50 -27.93 2.54 12.73
CA PHE A 50 -28.04 1.08 12.74
C PHE A 50 -28.59 0.51 14.05
N ASP A 51 -28.81 1.35 15.06
CA ASP A 51 -29.20 0.97 16.43
C ASP A 51 -28.30 -0.14 17.00
N ARG A 52 -26.99 0.02 16.81
CA ARG A 52 -25.97 -0.96 17.19
C ARG A 52 -24.72 -0.28 17.71
N ASP A 53 -24.00 -0.99 18.56
CA ASP A 53 -22.65 -0.63 18.97
C ASP A 53 -21.62 -0.93 17.85
N ALA A 54 -20.37 -0.56 18.10
CA ALA A 54 -19.30 -0.73 17.13
C ALA A 54 -19.02 -2.22 16.83
N GLU A 55 -19.21 -3.11 17.82
CA GLU A 55 -19.05 -4.56 17.65
C GLU A 55 -20.16 -5.13 16.76
N GLY A 56 -21.41 -4.75 16.99
CA GLY A 56 -22.54 -5.15 16.15
C GLY A 56 -22.42 -4.68 14.70
N ILE A 57 -21.91 -3.46 14.45
CA ILE A 57 -21.61 -2.99 13.09
C ILE A 57 -20.46 -3.82 12.47
N ALA A 58 -19.40 -4.10 13.24
CA ALA A 58 -18.29 -4.91 12.77
C ALA A 58 -18.75 -6.34 12.38
N GLU A 59 -19.64 -6.95 13.16
CA GLU A 59 -20.24 -8.24 12.85
C GLU A 59 -21.03 -8.20 11.54
N LEU A 60 -21.86 -7.19 11.35
CA LEU A 60 -22.61 -7.01 10.10
C LEU A 60 -21.68 -6.87 8.90
N ILE A 61 -20.59 -6.10 9.02
CA ILE A 61 -19.60 -5.97 7.95
C ILE A 61 -18.95 -7.32 7.67
N ARG A 62 -18.53 -8.06 8.69
CA ARG A 62 -17.90 -9.38 8.55
C ARG A 62 -18.83 -10.38 7.85
N LEU A 63 -20.10 -10.44 8.28
CA LEU A 63 -21.10 -11.31 7.70
C LEU A 63 -21.36 -10.96 6.23
N ARG A 64 -21.53 -9.67 5.89
CA ARG A 64 -21.74 -9.23 4.49
C ARG A 64 -20.52 -9.46 3.61
N ALA A 65 -19.31 -9.19 4.12
CA ALA A 65 -18.06 -9.44 3.40
C ALA A 65 -17.91 -10.93 3.04
N LEU A 66 -18.24 -11.82 3.99
CA LEU A 66 -18.20 -13.26 3.76
C LEU A 66 -19.34 -13.72 2.84
N ALA A 67 -20.57 -13.30 3.08
CA ALA A 67 -21.74 -13.77 2.33
C ALA A 67 -21.76 -13.29 0.87
N TRP A 68 -21.44 -12.02 0.62
CA TRP A 68 -21.53 -11.45 -0.73
C TRP A 68 -20.24 -11.62 -1.52
N TYR A 69 -19.09 -11.57 -0.83
CA TYR A 69 -17.79 -11.54 -1.48
C TYR A 69 -16.89 -12.71 -1.08
N GLY A 70 -17.33 -13.68 -0.27
CA GLY A 70 -16.47 -14.80 0.14
C GLY A 70 -15.14 -14.37 0.76
N VAL A 71 -15.09 -13.16 1.33
CA VAL A 71 -13.88 -12.58 1.91
C VAL A 71 -14.04 -12.58 3.42
N TRP A 72 -13.03 -13.12 4.08
CA TRP A 72 -12.90 -13.05 5.51
C TRP A 72 -12.27 -11.72 5.91
N CYS A 73 -12.63 -11.21 7.09
CA CYS A 73 -12.01 -10.01 7.61
C CYS A 73 -11.74 -10.09 9.11
N THR A 74 -10.61 -9.52 9.50
CA THR A 74 -10.26 -9.26 10.90
C THR A 74 -10.51 -7.79 11.20
N ILE A 75 -11.24 -7.52 12.27
CA ILE A 75 -11.70 -6.17 12.60
C ILE A 75 -11.18 -5.81 13.99
N GLY A 76 -10.42 -4.72 14.07
CA GLY A 76 -10.05 -4.10 15.34
C GLY A 76 -10.89 -2.86 15.57
N ILE A 77 -11.44 -2.75 16.77
CA ILE A 77 -12.26 -1.62 17.22
C ILE A 77 -11.51 -0.92 18.34
N GLY A 78 -11.49 0.41 18.29
CA GLY A 78 -10.89 1.22 19.34
C GLY A 78 -11.36 2.67 19.23
N ALA A 79 -11.13 3.46 20.28
CA ALA A 79 -11.56 4.85 20.35
C ALA A 79 -10.88 5.78 19.32
N ASN A 80 -9.77 5.33 18.73
CA ASN A 80 -9.00 6.07 17.72
C ASN A 80 -8.28 5.11 16.75
N PRO A 81 -7.73 5.62 15.63
CA PRO A 81 -7.07 4.79 14.63
C PRO A 81 -5.89 3.96 15.15
N LEU A 82 -5.11 4.50 16.10
CA LEU A 82 -4.01 3.78 16.74
C LEU A 82 -4.51 2.49 17.39
N LEU A 83 -5.48 2.59 18.30
CA LEU A 83 -6.02 1.46 19.04
C LEU A 83 -6.73 0.47 18.11
N ALA A 84 -7.51 0.95 17.15
CA ALA A 84 -8.18 0.10 16.17
C ALA A 84 -7.18 -0.71 15.32
N ARG A 85 -6.08 -0.09 14.85
CA ARG A 85 -5.02 -0.77 14.10
C ARG A 85 -4.29 -1.79 14.96
N MET A 86 -3.97 -1.44 16.21
CA MET A 86 -3.30 -2.36 17.14
C MET A 86 -4.20 -3.55 17.50
N ALA A 87 -5.49 -3.32 17.78
CA ALA A 87 -6.46 -4.37 18.04
C ALA A 87 -6.53 -5.36 16.87
N ALA A 88 -6.70 -4.84 15.64
CA ALA A 88 -6.76 -5.64 14.41
C ALA A 88 -5.48 -6.44 14.16
N ARG A 89 -4.31 -5.90 14.50
CA ARG A 89 -3.02 -6.59 14.34
C ARG A 89 -2.86 -7.78 15.30
N THR A 90 -3.58 -7.76 16.42
CA THR A 90 -3.42 -8.74 17.51
C THR A 90 -4.56 -9.75 17.56
N ALA A 91 -5.62 -9.50 16.80
CA ALA A 91 -6.73 -10.40 16.58
C ALA A 91 -6.32 -11.53 15.63
N SER A 92 -6.91 -12.71 15.83
CA SER A 92 -6.74 -13.84 14.94
C SER A 92 -7.42 -13.57 13.58
N PRO A 93 -7.04 -14.29 12.50
CA PRO A 93 -7.77 -14.23 11.25
C PRO A 93 -9.26 -14.53 11.46
N GLY A 94 -10.12 -13.58 11.09
CA GLY A 94 -11.59 -13.68 11.15
C GLY A 94 -12.21 -13.15 12.44
N GLU A 95 -11.37 -12.78 13.41
CA GLU A 95 -11.80 -12.31 14.72
C GLU A 95 -12.14 -10.81 14.71
N ILE A 96 -13.07 -10.43 15.60
CA ILE A 96 -13.32 -9.04 15.97
C ILE A 96 -12.69 -8.83 17.34
N ARG A 97 -11.86 -7.80 17.47
CA ARG A 97 -11.22 -7.43 18.74
C ARG A 97 -11.54 -5.98 19.05
N ALA A 98 -12.24 -5.74 20.16
CA ALA A 98 -12.46 -4.41 20.67
C ALA A 98 -11.48 -4.05 21.79
N VAL A 99 -11.09 -2.78 21.83
CA VAL A 99 -10.43 -2.14 22.96
C VAL A 99 -11.39 -1.08 23.48
N PRO A 100 -12.02 -1.30 24.65
CA PRO A 100 -12.89 -0.32 25.27
C PRO A 100 -12.21 1.03 25.47
N ALA A 101 -12.98 2.11 25.39
CA ALA A 101 -12.45 3.48 25.40
C ALA A 101 -12.00 3.97 26.79
N ASP A 102 -12.28 3.22 27.86
CA ASP A 102 -11.90 3.60 29.20
C ASP A 102 -10.38 3.49 29.42
N THR A 103 -9.84 4.39 30.24
CA THR A 103 -8.40 4.52 30.47
C THR A 103 -7.77 3.23 31.01
N ALA A 104 -8.49 2.46 31.83
CA ALA A 104 -7.96 1.24 32.43
C ALA A 104 -7.79 0.14 31.38
N SER A 105 -8.79 -0.07 30.52
CA SER A 105 -8.74 -0.99 29.39
C SER A 105 -7.66 -0.64 28.39
N VAL A 106 -7.54 0.65 28.02
CA VAL A 106 -6.49 1.13 27.11
C VAL A 106 -5.10 0.90 27.70
N THR A 107 -4.91 1.25 28.98
CA THR A 107 -3.62 1.05 29.66
C THR A 107 -3.26 -0.43 29.73
N SER A 108 -4.20 -1.29 30.13
CA SER A 108 -4.01 -2.74 30.21
C SER A 108 -3.67 -3.34 28.84
N PHE A 109 -4.36 -2.91 27.78
CA PHE A 109 -4.12 -3.36 26.41
C PHE A 109 -2.70 -2.99 25.91
N LEU A 110 -2.13 -1.88 26.39
CA LEU A 110 -0.84 -1.36 25.95
C LEU A 110 0.35 -1.83 26.81
N ALA A 111 0.21 -1.84 28.14
CA ALA A 111 1.33 -1.84 29.10
C ALA A 111 2.44 -2.87 28.80
N ARG A 112 2.07 -4.13 28.53
CA ARG A 112 3.03 -5.24 28.36
C ARG A 112 3.53 -5.44 26.93
N ARG A 113 3.13 -4.58 25.99
CA ARG A 113 3.52 -4.73 24.59
C ARG A 113 4.94 -4.21 24.39
N PRO A 114 5.73 -4.84 23.51
CA PRO A 114 7.03 -4.31 23.16
C PRO A 114 6.87 -2.98 22.41
N ALA A 115 7.86 -2.10 22.50
CA ALA A 115 7.89 -0.81 21.80
C ALA A 115 7.64 -0.95 20.29
N SER A 116 8.12 -2.05 19.68
CA SER A 116 7.92 -2.39 18.27
C SER A 116 6.48 -2.74 17.88
N ALA A 117 5.62 -3.04 18.85
CA ALA A 117 4.20 -3.27 18.62
C ALA A 117 3.40 -1.96 18.53
N LEU A 118 3.92 -0.86 19.07
CA LEU A 118 3.27 0.44 19.02
C LEU A 118 3.20 0.93 17.57
N TYR A 119 1.98 1.22 17.10
CA TYR A 119 1.81 1.67 15.72
C TYR A 119 2.49 3.02 15.48
N GLY A 120 3.25 3.12 14.39
CA GLY A 120 4.09 4.30 14.10
C GLY A 120 5.48 4.28 14.73
N VAL A 121 5.84 3.25 15.51
CA VAL A 121 7.22 2.99 15.94
C VAL A 121 7.86 1.98 14.99
N GLY A 122 8.83 2.44 14.20
CA GLY A 122 9.59 1.57 13.29
C GLY A 122 10.71 0.78 13.99
N PRO A 123 11.31 -0.22 13.32
CA PRO A 123 12.38 -1.03 13.90
C PRO A 123 13.59 -0.21 14.39
N ALA A 124 13.94 0.87 13.69
CA ALA A 124 15.03 1.76 14.10
C ALA A 124 14.70 2.47 15.43
N THR A 125 13.54 3.12 15.50
CA THR A 125 13.04 3.78 16.71
C THR A 125 12.92 2.80 17.89
N ALA A 126 12.39 1.61 17.65
CA ALA A 126 12.28 0.57 18.68
C ALA A 126 13.66 0.13 19.20
N ARG A 127 14.66 -0.04 18.33
CA ARG A 127 16.05 -0.34 18.74
C ARG A 127 16.66 0.79 19.55
N THR A 128 16.47 2.04 19.12
CA THR A 128 16.96 3.20 19.87
C THR A 128 16.33 3.24 21.26
N LEU A 129 15.00 3.13 21.36
CA LEU A 129 14.30 3.08 22.65
C LEU A 129 14.79 1.91 23.53
N GLY A 130 14.95 0.73 22.94
CA GLY A 130 15.48 -0.45 23.64
C GLY A 130 16.89 -0.24 24.21
N ALA A 131 17.78 0.48 23.51
CA ALA A 131 19.11 0.82 24.00
C ALA A 131 19.10 1.70 25.26
N TYR A 132 17.99 2.41 25.53
CA TYR A 132 17.75 3.20 26.75
C TYR A 132 16.84 2.48 27.76
N GLY A 133 16.60 1.16 27.61
CA GLY A 133 15.73 0.39 28.50
C GLY A 133 14.23 0.64 28.31
N LEU A 134 13.83 1.36 27.27
CA LEU A 134 12.43 1.67 26.92
C LEU A 134 11.88 0.63 25.94
N ASP A 135 11.96 -0.63 26.32
CA ASP A 135 11.59 -1.80 25.51
C ASP A 135 10.08 -2.10 25.48
N THR A 136 9.31 -1.56 26.41
CA THR A 136 7.87 -1.78 26.58
C THR A 136 7.08 -0.48 26.53
N VAL A 137 5.81 -0.56 26.11
CA VAL A 137 4.93 0.60 26.01
C VAL A 137 4.67 1.23 27.37
N GLU A 138 4.54 0.44 28.43
CA GLU A 138 4.43 0.94 29.81
C GLU A 138 5.64 1.81 30.20
N ARG A 139 6.86 1.32 29.95
CA ARG A 139 8.09 2.08 30.26
C ARG A 139 8.17 3.38 29.44
N ILE A 140 7.77 3.34 28.17
CA ILE A 140 7.69 4.54 27.33
C ILE A 140 6.66 5.53 27.90
N ALA A 141 5.48 5.06 28.32
CA ALA A 141 4.43 5.90 28.86
C ALA A 141 4.80 6.54 30.22
N ALA A 142 5.63 5.85 31.01
CA ALA A 142 6.16 6.34 32.28
C ALA A 142 7.37 7.27 32.13
N ALA A 143 8.06 7.25 30.99
CA ALA A 143 9.23 8.08 30.75
C ALA A 143 8.88 9.59 30.69
N PRO A 144 9.72 10.48 31.23
CA PRO A 144 9.50 11.92 31.08
C PRO A 144 9.48 12.33 29.60
N PRO A 145 8.51 13.17 29.16
CA PRO A 145 8.40 13.58 27.76
C PRO A 145 9.68 14.19 27.20
N ALA A 146 10.40 14.98 28.00
CA ALA A 146 11.67 15.60 27.63
C ALA A 146 12.74 14.56 27.29
N THR A 147 12.76 13.42 28.00
CA THR A 147 13.68 12.31 27.73
C THR A 147 13.42 11.69 26.36
N LEU A 148 12.16 11.40 26.05
CA LEU A 148 11.78 10.85 24.74
C LEU A 148 12.09 11.82 23.60
N GLN A 149 11.88 13.11 23.81
CA GLN A 149 12.21 14.15 22.84
C GLN A 149 13.72 14.29 22.63
N ARG A 150 14.54 14.15 23.67
CA ARG A 150 16.00 14.16 23.55
C ARG A 150 16.54 12.94 22.80
N ILE A 151 15.91 11.77 22.99
CA ILE A 151 16.32 10.52 22.34
C ILE A 151 15.89 10.47 20.86
N LEU A 152 14.65 10.88 20.56
CA LEU A 152 14.02 10.68 19.25
C LEU A 152 13.83 11.96 18.42
N GLY A 153 14.17 13.12 18.99
CA GLY A 153 13.80 14.44 18.48
C GLY A 153 12.41 14.88 18.97
N ALA A 154 12.18 16.20 19.00
CA ALA A 154 10.99 16.81 19.59
C ALA A 154 9.66 16.25 19.04
N LYS A 155 9.52 16.20 17.71
CA LYS A 155 8.29 15.74 17.04
C LYS A 155 8.02 14.25 17.29
N THR A 156 9.02 13.39 17.06
CA THR A 156 8.89 11.94 17.19
C THR A 156 8.71 11.53 18.65
N GLY A 157 9.50 12.12 19.56
CA GLY A 157 9.41 11.85 21.00
C GLY A 157 8.03 12.19 21.56
N ARG A 158 7.45 13.34 21.15
CA ARG A 158 6.08 13.71 21.53
C ARG A 158 5.04 12.72 21.02
N ALA A 159 5.12 12.35 19.74
CA ALA A 159 4.17 11.41 19.14
C ALA A 159 4.26 10.01 19.78
N VAL A 160 5.46 9.53 20.09
CA VAL A 160 5.66 8.24 20.76
C VAL A 160 5.11 8.26 22.19
N TYR A 161 5.33 9.36 22.92
CA TYR A 161 4.78 9.54 24.26
C TYR A 161 3.25 9.49 24.28
N GLU A 162 2.59 10.25 23.39
CA GLU A 162 1.12 10.28 23.29
C GLU A 162 0.56 8.90 22.92
N ARG A 163 1.15 8.24 21.92
CA ARG A 163 0.71 6.92 21.48
C ARG A 163 0.90 5.84 22.54
N ALA A 164 1.97 5.91 23.33
CA ALA A 164 2.19 4.97 24.43
C ALA A 164 1.10 5.05 25.50
N ARG A 165 0.40 6.19 25.58
CA ARG A 165 -0.76 6.43 26.45
C ARG A 165 -2.10 6.24 25.73
N GLY A 166 -2.08 5.64 24.53
CA GLY A 166 -3.27 5.39 23.71
C GLY A 166 -3.87 6.63 23.05
N ILE A 167 -3.14 7.76 23.02
CA ILE A 167 -3.60 9.02 22.44
C ILE A 167 -3.15 9.09 20.98
N ASP A 168 -4.10 9.22 20.06
CA ASP A 168 -3.86 9.51 18.65
C ASP A 168 -4.92 10.49 18.13
N PRO A 169 -4.56 11.77 17.91
CA PRO A 169 -5.50 12.78 17.42
C PRO A 169 -5.75 12.67 15.91
N THR A 170 -5.06 11.76 15.20
CA THR A 170 -5.16 11.65 13.75
C THR A 170 -6.58 11.21 13.34
N PRO A 171 -7.32 11.98 12.53
CA PRO A 171 -8.63 11.57 12.06
C PRO A 171 -8.54 10.51 10.95
N VAL A 172 -9.57 9.68 10.83
CA VAL A 172 -9.77 8.86 9.63
C VAL A 172 -10.09 9.80 8.48
N THR A 173 -9.22 9.86 7.48
CA THR A 173 -9.36 10.81 6.38
C THR A 173 -9.87 10.07 5.14
N PRO A 174 -11.07 10.40 4.62
CA PRO A 174 -11.60 9.76 3.43
C PRO A 174 -10.64 9.86 2.25
N ASN A 175 -10.31 8.73 1.63
CA ASN A 175 -9.43 8.70 0.47
C ASN A 175 -9.87 7.62 -0.53
N ALA A 176 -9.46 7.76 -1.80
CA ALA A 176 -9.67 6.74 -2.81
C ALA A 176 -8.69 5.56 -2.61
N ALA A 177 -9.13 4.35 -2.96
CA ALA A 177 -8.31 3.14 -3.00
C ALA A 177 -7.01 3.40 -3.80
N ALA A 178 -5.88 3.04 -3.18
CA ALA A 178 -4.51 3.14 -3.71
C ALA A 178 -4.22 4.36 -4.61
N ARG A 179 -3.63 5.40 -4.01
CA ARG A 179 -3.00 6.50 -4.75
C ARG A 179 -1.75 6.06 -5.55
N SER A 180 -1.40 4.77 -5.55
CA SER A 180 -0.19 4.30 -6.23
C SER A 180 -0.08 2.77 -6.33
N THR A 181 0.48 2.29 -7.44
CA THR A 181 0.79 0.86 -7.70
C THR A 181 2.24 0.76 -8.13
N GLY A 182 2.99 -0.27 -7.71
CA GLY A 182 4.40 -0.40 -8.09
C GLY A 182 4.89 -1.82 -8.31
N ALA A 183 6.07 -1.92 -8.92
CA ALA A 183 6.80 -3.15 -9.18
C ALA A 183 8.31 -2.90 -8.99
N GLU A 184 9.02 -3.89 -8.44
CA GLU A 184 10.48 -3.86 -8.24
C GLU A 184 11.13 -5.03 -8.97
N HIS A 185 12.27 -4.77 -9.61
CA HIS A 185 13.17 -5.77 -10.15
C HIS A 185 14.50 -5.73 -9.38
N ARG A 186 14.89 -6.89 -8.83
CA ARG A 186 16.18 -7.07 -8.15
C ARG A 186 17.11 -7.85 -9.07
N PHE A 187 18.29 -7.29 -9.32
CA PHE A 187 19.29 -7.97 -10.13
C PHE A 187 19.99 -9.06 -9.31
N PRO A 188 20.38 -10.20 -9.93
CA PRO A 188 21.10 -11.27 -9.24
C PRO A 188 22.50 -10.84 -8.79
N HIS A 189 23.13 -9.94 -9.55
CA HIS A 189 24.41 -9.31 -9.25
C HIS A 189 24.28 -7.80 -9.48
N ASP A 190 25.16 -7.00 -8.87
CA ASP A 190 25.13 -5.55 -9.05
C ASP A 190 25.38 -5.20 -10.52
N GLU A 191 24.35 -4.66 -11.16
CA GLU A 191 24.27 -4.48 -12.61
C GLU A 191 24.94 -3.17 -13.03
N LEU A 192 25.82 -3.26 -14.02
CA LEU A 192 26.53 -2.13 -14.62
C LEU A 192 26.00 -1.83 -16.03
N ASP A 193 25.48 -2.84 -16.73
CA ASP A 193 25.06 -2.72 -18.12
C ASP A 193 23.81 -1.83 -18.24
N PRO A 194 23.90 -0.67 -18.91
CA PRO A 194 22.76 0.19 -19.19
C PRO A 194 21.65 -0.52 -19.98
N ARG A 195 21.99 -1.48 -20.85
CA ARG A 195 21.02 -2.21 -21.67
C ARG A 195 20.14 -3.11 -20.81
N ARG A 196 20.74 -3.87 -19.89
CA ARG A 196 20.01 -4.71 -18.92
C ARG A 196 19.12 -3.89 -17.98
N ARG A 197 19.60 -2.72 -17.54
CA ARG A 197 18.77 -1.78 -16.76
C ARG A 197 17.55 -1.29 -17.55
N ARG A 198 17.73 -0.90 -18.82
CA ARG A 198 16.61 -0.52 -19.70
C ARG A 198 15.63 -1.69 -19.90
N GLN A 199 16.13 -2.89 -20.12
CA GLN A 199 15.31 -4.09 -20.28
C GLN A 199 14.44 -4.39 -19.04
N ALA A 200 15.01 -4.23 -17.85
CA ALA A 200 14.29 -4.35 -16.59
C ALA A 200 13.19 -3.26 -16.46
N LEU A 201 13.50 -2.01 -16.80
CA LEU A 201 12.53 -0.91 -16.78
C LEU A 201 11.36 -1.14 -17.74
N LEU A 202 11.63 -1.61 -18.96
CA LEU A 202 10.58 -2.00 -19.92
C LEU A 202 9.67 -3.08 -19.35
N SER A 203 10.27 -4.12 -18.75
CA SER A 203 9.50 -5.20 -18.14
C SER A 203 8.63 -4.71 -16.98
N LEU A 204 9.18 -3.84 -16.13
CA LEU A 204 8.45 -3.23 -15.01
C LEU A 204 7.33 -2.30 -15.49
N ALA A 205 7.56 -1.53 -16.55
CA ALA A 205 6.56 -0.63 -17.12
C ALA A 205 5.41 -1.40 -17.79
N ASP A 206 5.69 -2.50 -18.50
CA ASP A 206 4.68 -3.39 -19.07
C ASP A 206 3.85 -4.07 -17.97
N ASP A 207 4.51 -4.64 -16.95
CA ASP A 207 3.84 -5.26 -15.81
C ASP A 207 2.98 -4.24 -15.03
N LEU A 208 3.47 -3.01 -14.87
CA LEU A 208 2.75 -1.92 -14.21
C LEU A 208 1.55 -1.43 -15.04
N GLY A 209 1.72 -1.26 -16.35
CA GLY A 209 0.65 -0.89 -17.27
C GLY A 209 -0.46 -1.93 -17.31
N ALA A 210 -0.11 -3.21 -17.38
CA ALA A 210 -1.08 -4.31 -17.33
C ALA A 210 -1.87 -4.31 -16.01
N ARG A 211 -1.22 -4.05 -14.87
CA ARG A 211 -1.90 -3.95 -13.57
C ARG A 211 -2.86 -2.76 -13.50
N LEU A 212 -2.43 -1.60 -13.99
CA LEU A 212 -3.28 -0.39 -14.04
C LEU A 212 -4.52 -0.61 -14.91
N ARG A 213 -4.34 -1.24 -16.08
CA ARG A 213 -5.47 -1.56 -16.97
C ARG A 213 -6.40 -2.61 -16.37
N ALA A 214 -5.86 -3.63 -15.70
CA ALA A 214 -6.67 -4.63 -15.00
C ALA A 214 -7.51 -4.01 -13.87
N SER A 215 -7.00 -2.99 -13.17
CA SER A 215 -7.75 -2.27 -12.13
C SER A 215 -8.55 -1.07 -12.65
N GLY A 216 -8.66 -0.85 -13.96
CA GLY A 216 -9.39 0.29 -14.53
C GLY A 216 -8.81 1.66 -14.15
N GLN A 217 -7.52 1.72 -13.81
CA GLN A 217 -6.84 2.92 -13.31
C GLN A 217 -5.82 3.45 -14.33
N ALA A 218 -5.48 4.73 -14.21
CA ALA A 218 -4.44 5.42 -14.96
C ALA A 218 -3.58 6.25 -13.99
N ALA A 219 -2.28 6.33 -14.26
CA ALA A 219 -1.32 7.03 -13.40
C ALA A 219 -1.11 8.48 -13.86
N ARG A 220 -1.09 9.45 -12.93
CA ARG A 220 -0.72 10.85 -13.22
C ARG A 220 0.75 11.15 -12.98
N ALA A 221 1.42 10.30 -12.22
CA ALA A 221 2.85 10.40 -11.97
C ALA A 221 3.50 9.03 -11.97
N LEU A 222 4.80 9.01 -12.27
CA LEU A 222 5.64 7.82 -12.22
C LEU A 222 6.87 8.14 -11.38
N THR A 223 7.16 7.28 -10.41
CA THR A 223 8.33 7.36 -9.54
C THR A 223 9.27 6.20 -9.84
N LEU A 224 10.53 6.52 -10.11
CA LEU A 224 11.63 5.58 -10.24
C LEU A 224 12.50 5.63 -8.99
N THR A 225 12.71 4.48 -8.37
CA THR A 225 13.65 4.29 -7.27
C THR A 225 14.76 3.34 -7.72
N VAL A 226 16.02 3.79 -7.60
CA VAL A 226 17.21 3.00 -7.92
C VAL A 226 18.00 2.79 -6.64
N ARG A 227 18.30 1.53 -6.32
CA ARG A 227 19.15 1.15 -5.19
C ARG A 227 20.50 0.70 -5.69
N TYR A 228 21.57 1.22 -5.09
CA TYR A 228 22.94 0.93 -5.50
C TYR A 228 23.58 -0.17 -4.62
N ALA A 229 24.77 -0.63 -5.03
CA ALA A 229 25.55 -1.64 -4.33
C ALA A 229 25.89 -1.24 -2.87
N ASP A 230 26.17 0.05 -2.64
CA ASP A 230 26.44 0.63 -1.31
C ASP A 230 25.19 0.77 -0.42
N ARG A 231 24.03 0.30 -0.91
CA ARG A 231 22.70 0.40 -0.30
C ARG A 231 22.11 1.80 -0.25
N SER A 232 22.78 2.82 -0.77
CA SER A 232 22.17 4.13 -0.99
C SER A 232 21.06 4.03 -2.05
N THR A 233 20.15 4.99 -2.06
CA THR A 233 18.96 4.97 -2.93
C THR A 233 18.72 6.36 -3.50
N THR A 234 18.44 6.44 -4.80
CA THR A 234 17.96 7.66 -5.43
C THR A 234 16.54 7.44 -5.94
N THR A 235 15.65 8.36 -5.59
CA THR A 235 14.26 8.36 -6.03
C THR A 235 13.97 9.63 -6.82
N ARG A 236 13.33 9.48 -7.98
CA ARG A 236 12.87 10.59 -8.83
C ARG A 236 11.43 10.34 -9.27
N THR A 237 10.62 11.37 -9.18
CA THR A 237 9.22 11.35 -9.59
C THR A 237 9.02 12.31 -10.75
N ARG A 238 8.23 11.91 -11.74
CA ARG A 238 7.83 12.75 -12.87
C ARG A 238 6.31 12.70 -13.01
N ARG A 239 5.68 13.87 -13.09
CA ARG A 239 4.28 13.95 -13.53
C ARG A 239 4.20 13.68 -15.03
N LEU A 240 3.20 12.89 -15.41
CA LEU A 240 2.90 12.56 -16.79
C LEU A 240 2.03 13.68 -17.37
N GLU A 241 2.19 13.96 -18.67
CA GLU A 241 1.44 15.01 -19.37
C GLU A 241 -0.06 14.75 -19.35
N ALA A 242 -0.45 13.48 -19.48
CA ALA A 242 -1.81 13.00 -19.31
C ALA A 242 -1.82 11.75 -18.43
N PRO A 243 -2.90 11.50 -17.66
CA PRO A 243 -3.03 10.26 -16.92
C PRO A 243 -3.02 9.07 -17.89
N THR A 244 -2.15 8.08 -17.68
CA THR A 244 -2.00 6.96 -18.62
C THR A 244 -1.81 5.62 -17.93
N ALA A 245 -2.30 4.56 -18.57
CA ALA A 245 -2.03 3.16 -18.24
C ALA A 245 -1.29 2.45 -19.38
N HIS A 246 -0.78 3.21 -20.35
CA HIS A 246 -0.21 2.68 -21.59
C HIS A 246 1.26 2.31 -21.39
N GLY A 247 1.61 1.07 -21.72
CA GLY A 247 2.93 0.49 -21.50
C GLY A 247 4.04 1.28 -22.18
N PRO A 248 3.90 1.67 -23.47
CA PRO A 248 4.88 2.51 -24.15
C PRO A 248 5.08 3.88 -23.47
N ALA A 249 4.00 4.58 -23.10
CA ALA A 249 4.09 5.88 -22.44
C ALA A 249 4.77 5.78 -21.06
N LEU A 250 4.46 4.74 -20.30
CA LEU A 250 5.11 4.46 -19.00
C LEU A 250 6.59 4.08 -19.19
N THR A 251 6.92 3.35 -20.25
CA THR A 251 8.30 2.96 -20.59
C THR A 251 9.14 4.18 -20.95
N GLU A 252 8.63 5.04 -21.83
CA GLU A 252 9.31 6.29 -22.20
C GLU A 252 9.53 7.19 -20.97
N ALA A 253 8.54 7.27 -20.08
CA ALA A 253 8.68 7.99 -18.82
C ALA A 253 9.74 7.39 -17.89
N ALA A 254 9.77 6.05 -17.77
CA ALA A 254 10.78 5.35 -16.98
C ALA A 254 12.19 5.56 -17.55
N TYR A 255 12.35 5.54 -18.88
CA TYR A 255 13.63 5.79 -19.54
C TYR A 255 14.12 7.22 -19.35
N ALA A 256 13.23 8.20 -19.48
CA ALA A 256 13.59 9.59 -19.24
C ALA A 256 14.00 9.84 -17.77
N LEU A 257 13.26 9.27 -16.81
CA LEU A 257 13.63 9.29 -15.39
C LEU A 257 15.00 8.65 -15.14
N HIS A 258 15.26 7.49 -15.75
CA HIS A 258 16.53 6.80 -15.61
C HIS A 258 17.70 7.57 -16.25
N ALA A 259 17.48 8.19 -17.42
CA ALA A 259 18.48 9.03 -18.09
C ALA A 259 18.82 10.26 -17.24
N ALA A 260 17.82 10.92 -16.66
CA ALA A 260 17.99 12.09 -15.80
C ALA A 260 18.78 11.82 -14.50
N LEU A 261 18.87 10.55 -14.07
CA LEU A 261 19.72 10.17 -12.94
C LEU A 261 21.22 10.25 -13.25
N GLY A 262 21.62 10.32 -14.53
CA GLY A 262 23.02 10.51 -14.91
C GLY A 262 23.95 9.42 -14.39
N LEU A 263 23.49 8.17 -14.35
CA LEU A 263 24.19 7.04 -13.72
C LEU A 263 25.46 6.62 -14.48
N GLN A 264 26.53 7.39 -14.36
CA GLN A 264 27.84 7.04 -14.92
C GLN A 264 28.50 5.96 -14.04
N ARG A 265 28.66 4.74 -14.59
CA ARG A 265 29.33 3.59 -13.94
C ARG A 265 28.74 3.16 -12.58
N ALA A 266 27.52 3.59 -12.24
CA ALA A 266 26.87 3.20 -10.99
C ALA A 266 26.50 1.70 -11.01
N ARG A 267 26.87 0.98 -9.94
CA ARG A 267 26.50 -0.41 -9.70
C ARG A 267 25.09 -0.47 -9.11
N VAL A 268 24.12 -0.95 -9.90
CA VAL A 268 22.70 -0.96 -9.53
C VAL A 268 22.27 -2.33 -9.03
N ARG A 269 21.69 -2.38 -7.84
CA ARG A 269 21.23 -3.62 -7.20
C ARG A 269 19.76 -3.91 -7.44
N SER A 270 18.92 -2.87 -7.43
CA SER A 270 17.52 -2.97 -7.81
C SER A 270 16.97 -1.69 -8.40
N VAL A 271 15.92 -1.84 -9.22
CA VAL A 271 15.13 -0.75 -9.78
C VAL A 271 13.65 -0.99 -9.47
N ALA A 272 12.94 0.04 -9.04
CA ALA A 272 11.51 -0.03 -8.77
C ALA A 272 10.78 1.10 -9.49
N LEU A 273 9.64 0.79 -10.11
CA LEU A 273 8.71 1.75 -10.68
C LEU A 273 7.44 1.77 -9.85
N ARG A 274 6.94 2.97 -9.57
CA ARG A 274 5.68 3.20 -8.86
C ARG A 274 4.85 4.20 -9.64
N ALA A 275 3.72 3.76 -10.17
CA ALA A 275 2.65 4.64 -10.62
C ALA A 275 2.05 5.35 -9.40
N GLU A 276 1.89 6.66 -9.48
CA GLU A 276 1.37 7.51 -8.41
C GLU A 276 0.23 8.39 -8.92
N ASP A 277 -0.55 8.90 -7.98
CA ASP A 277 -1.70 9.76 -8.23
C ASP A 277 -2.65 9.10 -9.23
N LEU A 278 -3.07 7.87 -8.88
CA LEU A 278 -3.95 7.06 -9.71
C LEU A 278 -5.35 7.67 -9.79
N CYS A 279 -5.90 7.71 -10.99
CA CYS A 279 -7.30 8.05 -11.23
C CYS A 279 -7.97 6.96 -12.04
N ARG A 280 -9.31 6.96 -12.08
CA ARG A 280 -10.06 6.08 -13.00
C ARG A 280 -9.67 6.38 -14.44
N ALA A 281 -9.48 5.33 -15.24
CA ALA A 281 -9.14 5.46 -16.65
C ALA A 281 -10.20 6.28 -17.42
N GLU A 282 -11.47 6.24 -17.02
CA GLU A 282 -12.56 7.06 -17.58
C GLU A 282 -12.35 8.57 -17.41
N ARG A 283 -11.65 8.99 -16.36
CA ARG A 283 -11.32 10.40 -16.06
C ARG A 283 -9.97 10.81 -16.63
N ALA A 284 -9.20 9.88 -17.20
CA ALA A 284 -8.07 10.21 -18.02
C ALA A 284 -8.62 10.74 -19.35
N ALA A 285 -8.70 12.06 -19.51
CA ALA A 285 -9.16 12.67 -20.75
C ALA A 285 -8.34 12.10 -21.92
N ARG A 286 -8.97 11.24 -22.72
CA ARG A 286 -8.40 10.69 -23.94
C ARG A 286 -8.35 11.84 -24.93
N GLN A 287 -7.15 12.32 -25.26
CA GLN A 287 -7.02 13.04 -26.51
C GLN A 287 -7.28 12.01 -27.61
N LEU A 288 -8.42 12.17 -28.30
CA LEU A 288 -8.71 11.44 -29.53
C LEU A 288 -7.63 11.85 -30.53
N SER A 289 -6.57 11.06 -30.62
CA SER A 289 -5.57 11.25 -31.66
C SER A 289 -6.11 10.62 -32.93
N PHE A 290 -6.15 11.40 -34.01
CA PHE A 290 -6.42 10.90 -35.35
C PHE A 290 -5.19 10.16 -35.96
N ASP A 291 -4.16 9.88 -35.15
CA ASP A 291 -3.01 9.08 -35.56
C ASP A 291 -3.34 7.57 -35.55
N PRO A 292 -3.46 6.92 -36.72
CA PRO A 292 -3.78 5.51 -36.81
C PRO A 292 -2.72 4.57 -36.19
N VAL A 293 -1.49 5.06 -35.95
CA VAL A 293 -0.41 4.27 -35.34
C VAL A 293 -0.61 4.11 -33.83
N ALA A 294 -0.96 5.19 -33.13
CA ALA A 294 -1.23 5.16 -31.69
C ALA A 294 -2.46 4.30 -31.37
N ASP A 295 -3.49 4.40 -32.20
CA ASP A 295 -4.75 3.68 -32.04
C ASP A 295 -4.61 2.15 -32.28
N LYS A 296 -3.66 1.76 -33.15
CA LYS A 296 -3.26 0.36 -33.37
C LYS A 296 -2.49 -0.21 -32.18
N ALA A 297 -1.58 0.56 -31.58
CA ALA A 297 -0.83 0.14 -30.39
C ALA A 297 -1.76 -0.18 -29.20
N TYR A 298 -2.79 0.63 -28.97
CA TYR A 298 -3.78 0.38 -27.92
C TYR A 298 -4.63 -0.86 -28.16
N ARG A 299 -5.04 -1.11 -29.41
CA ARG A 299 -5.76 -2.34 -29.78
C ARG A 299 -4.90 -3.58 -29.58
N ILE A 300 -3.60 -3.48 -29.85
CA ILE A 300 -2.62 -4.54 -29.60
C ILE A 300 -2.49 -4.78 -28.10
N GLU A 301 -2.32 -3.75 -27.26
CA GLU A 301 -2.25 -3.91 -25.79
C GLU A 301 -3.51 -4.59 -25.24
N ALA A 302 -4.70 -4.16 -25.66
CA ALA A 302 -5.95 -4.78 -25.23
C ALA A 302 -6.11 -6.24 -25.72
N ALA A 303 -5.53 -6.60 -26.86
CA ALA A 303 -5.49 -7.97 -27.34
C ALA A 303 -4.47 -8.83 -26.55
N VAL A 304 -3.30 -8.26 -26.25
CA VAL A 304 -2.26 -8.87 -25.43
C VAL A 304 -2.76 -9.13 -24.01
N ASP A 305 -3.45 -8.17 -23.40
CA ASP A 305 -4.00 -8.31 -22.05
C ASP A 305 -5.11 -9.36 -22.02
N ARG A 306 -5.99 -9.41 -23.04
CA ARG A 306 -6.98 -10.50 -23.18
C ARG A 306 -6.33 -11.86 -23.31
N ALA A 307 -5.24 -11.97 -24.07
CA ALA A 307 -4.48 -13.21 -24.19
C ALA A 307 -3.83 -13.60 -22.84
N ARG A 308 -3.26 -12.64 -22.10
CA ARG A 308 -2.69 -12.87 -20.77
C ARG A 308 -3.74 -13.28 -19.73
N ALA A 309 -4.93 -12.70 -19.78
CA ALA A 309 -6.04 -13.06 -18.91
C ALA A 309 -6.53 -14.50 -19.16
N ARG A 310 -6.55 -14.93 -20.42
CA ARG A 310 -7.04 -16.26 -20.83
C ARG A 310 -5.98 -17.37 -20.71
N PHE A 311 -4.71 -17.06 -20.96
CA PHE A 311 -3.62 -18.05 -21.09
C PHE A 311 -2.47 -17.86 -20.10
N GLY A 312 -2.59 -16.91 -19.17
CA GLY A 312 -1.58 -16.61 -18.15
C GLY A 312 -0.55 -15.55 -18.56
N THR A 313 0.13 -14.98 -17.57
CA THR A 313 1.07 -13.85 -17.73
C THR A 313 2.31 -14.15 -18.58
N GLY A 314 2.57 -15.43 -18.86
CA GLY A 314 3.64 -15.89 -19.74
C GLY A 314 3.29 -15.96 -21.23
N ALA A 315 2.00 -15.89 -21.59
CA ALA A 315 1.52 -16.18 -22.94
C ALA A 315 2.00 -15.17 -24.00
N VAL A 316 2.15 -13.90 -23.61
CA VAL A 316 2.67 -12.85 -24.49
C VAL A 316 3.63 -11.96 -23.71
N ARG A 317 4.86 -11.84 -24.22
CA ARG A 317 5.94 -11.06 -23.61
C ARG A 317 6.53 -10.10 -24.66
N PRO A 318 6.97 -8.90 -24.26
CA PRO A 318 7.76 -8.04 -25.15
C PRO A 318 8.97 -8.81 -25.67
N ALA A 319 9.26 -8.70 -26.97
CA ALA A 319 10.37 -9.41 -27.62
C ALA A 319 11.74 -9.11 -26.96
N ALA A 320 11.85 -7.95 -26.30
CA ALA A 320 13.03 -7.56 -25.55
C ALA A 320 13.10 -8.11 -24.12
N LYS A 321 12.19 -8.96 -23.62
CA LYS A 321 12.29 -9.57 -22.27
C LYS A 321 13.25 -10.78 -22.33
N PRO A 322 14.23 -10.94 -21.41
CA PRO A 322 15.13 -12.07 -21.48
C PRO A 322 14.33 -13.35 -21.21
N GLY A 323 14.45 -14.33 -22.12
CA GLY A 323 13.83 -15.63 -21.96
C GLY A 323 14.40 -16.34 -20.74
N GLY A 324 13.62 -16.43 -19.66
CA GLY A 324 13.85 -17.45 -18.64
C GLY A 324 13.69 -18.80 -19.32
N LYS A 325 14.77 -19.60 -19.35
CA LYS A 325 14.71 -20.99 -19.83
C LYS A 325 13.53 -21.68 -19.16
N ALA A 326 12.64 -22.26 -19.96
CA ALA A 326 11.68 -23.23 -19.47
C ALA A 326 12.47 -24.41 -18.92
N THR A 327 12.51 -24.56 -17.60
CA THR A 327 12.87 -25.82 -16.97
C THR A 327 11.78 -26.82 -17.35
N ARG A 328 12.19 -27.79 -18.18
CA ARG A 328 11.47 -29.04 -18.40
C ARG A 328 11.63 -29.93 -17.18
#